data_AF-A0A496RN36-F1
#
_entry.id   AF-A0A496RN36-F1
#
_cell.length_a   1.000
_cell.length_b   1.000
_cell.length_c   1.000
_cell.angle_alpha   90.00
_cell.angle_beta   90.00
_cell.angle_gamma   90.00
#
_symmetry.space_group_name_H-M   'P 1'
#
loop_
_entity.id
_entity.type
_entity.pdbx_description
1 polymer ?
#
loop_
_entity_poly.entity_id
_entity_poly.type
_entity_poly.pdbx_seq_one_letter_code
_entity_poly.pdbx_strand_id
1 'polypeptide(L)'
;MGLKVNDVNCGFKLFKREIFASEKIMSTGGIIYAEMLLKARLKGFKVKQVPVTHFPRRAGKQTGGSFKVVLKAVIDLIVLKILQIMKNIKKRV
;
A
#
# COMPACT_ATOMS: atom_id res chain seq x y z
N MET A 1 -5.08 12.69 5.91
CA MET A 1 -4.59 11.57 5.08
C MET A 1 -5.75 10.64 4.85
N GLY A 2 -6.12 10.37 3.61
CA GLY A 2 -7.17 9.39 3.32
C GLY A 2 -7.15 9.04 1.86
N LEU A 3 -6.59 7.87 1.52
CA LEU A 3 -6.67 7.33 0.17
C LEU A 3 -8.14 7.08 -0.13
N LYS A 4 -8.74 7.90 -1.01
CA LYS A 4 -10.11 7.69 -1.48
C LYS A 4 -10.08 6.63 -2.58
N VAL A 5 -9.96 5.37 -2.17
CA VAL A 5 -9.88 4.20 -3.05
C VAL A 5 -10.82 3.14 -2.46
N ASN A 6 -11.60 2.47 -3.31
CA ASN A 6 -12.58 1.47 -2.88
C ASN A 6 -11.90 0.16 -2.50
N ASP A 7 -10.87 -0.23 -3.26
CA ASP A 7 -10.07 -1.43 -2.99
C ASP A 7 -8.57 -1.14 -2.97
N VAL A 8 -8.05 -0.99 -1.76
CA VAL A 8 -6.62 -0.76 -1.52
C VAL A 8 -5.81 -2.03 -1.76
N ASN A 9 -6.35 -3.21 -1.46
CA ASN A 9 -5.60 -4.46 -1.37
C ASN A 9 -5.63 -5.32 -2.63
N CYS A 10 -6.46 -4.99 -3.62
CA CYS A 10 -6.42 -5.63 -4.93
C CYS A 10 -5.00 -5.59 -5.50
N GLY A 11 -4.42 -6.77 -5.78
CA GLY A 11 -3.06 -6.89 -6.31
C GLY A 11 -2.94 -6.56 -7.80
N PHE A 12 -4.07 -6.49 -8.52
CA PHE A 12 -4.06 -6.16 -9.94
C PHE A 12 -3.98 -4.64 -10.13
N LYS A 13 -2.76 -4.10 -10.13
CA LYS A 13 -2.47 -2.68 -10.25
C LYS A 13 -1.33 -2.44 -11.24
N LEU A 14 -1.43 -1.35 -12.00
CA LEU A 14 -0.37 -0.87 -12.88
C LEU A 14 0.17 0.45 -12.34
N PHE A 15 1.50 0.58 -12.28
CA PHE A 15 2.17 1.75 -11.76
C PHE A 15 3.19 2.29 -12.76
N LYS A 16 3.29 3.62 -12.81
CA LYS A 16 4.40 4.32 -13.42
C LYS A 16 5.69 4.08 -12.63
N ARG A 17 6.80 3.76 -13.31
CA ARG A 17 8.08 3.42 -12.68
C ARG A 17 8.62 4.55 -11.79
N GLU A 18 8.35 5.80 -12.19
CA GLU A 18 8.76 7.03 -11.51
C GLU A 18 8.21 7.13 -10.08
N ILE A 19 7.11 6.42 -9.78
CA ILE A 19 6.56 6.31 -8.42
C ILE A 19 7.59 5.69 -7.47
N PHE A 20 8.45 4.79 -7.94
CA PHE A 20 9.42 4.05 -7.10
C PHE A 20 10.88 4.46 -7.32
N ALA A 21 11.18 5.28 -8.31
CA ALA A 21 12.56 5.62 -8.70
C ALA A 21 13.41 6.24 -7.57
N SER A 22 12.79 7.02 -6.69
CA SER A 22 13.50 7.79 -5.64
C SER A 22 13.35 7.24 -4.22
N GLU A 23 12.44 6.29 -3.99
CA GLU A 23 12.12 5.81 -2.63
C GLU A 23 11.77 4.32 -2.64
N LYS A 24 12.57 3.53 -1.91
CA LYS A 24 12.28 2.10 -1.69
C LYS A 24 10.98 1.92 -0.92
N ILE A 25 10.19 0.92 -1.30
CA ILE A 25 9.04 0.46 -0.54
C ILE A 25 9.55 -0.22 0.74
N MET A 26 9.03 0.19 1.89
CA MET A 26 9.45 -0.34 3.20
C MET A 26 8.58 -1.50 3.66
N SER A 27 7.32 -1.50 3.27
CA SER A 27 6.34 -2.51 3.63
C SER A 27 6.56 -3.79 2.85
N THR A 28 6.68 -4.92 3.56
CA THR A 28 6.87 -6.26 2.96
C THR A 28 5.67 -7.18 3.19
N GLY A 29 4.56 -6.65 3.73
CA GLY A 29 3.38 -7.42 4.15
C GLY A 29 2.07 -6.89 3.59
N GLY A 30 0.98 -7.11 4.33
CA GLY A 30 -0.40 -6.82 3.91
C GLY A 30 -0.74 -5.35 3.64
N ILE A 31 0.22 -4.44 3.82
CA ILE A 31 0.02 -3.00 3.68
C ILE A 31 0.81 -2.40 2.50
N ILE A 32 1.54 -3.23 1.74
CA ILE A 32 2.40 -2.78 0.66
C ILE A 32 1.65 -1.93 -0.37
N TYR A 33 0.43 -2.33 -0.73
CA TYR A 33 -0.39 -1.59 -1.68
C TYR A 33 -0.82 -0.21 -1.16
N ALA A 34 -1.06 -0.09 0.15
CA ALA A 34 -1.37 1.19 0.78
C ALA A 34 -0.16 2.14 0.71
N GLU A 35 1.05 1.64 0.97
CA GLU A 35 2.28 2.44 0.84
C GLU A 35 2.50 2.89 -0.61
N MET A 36 2.33 1.99 -1.59
CA MET A 36 2.48 2.33 -3.00
C MET A 36 1.50 3.43 -3.45
N LEU A 37 0.22 3.30 -3.07
CA LEU A 37 -0.81 4.30 -3.38
C LEU A 37 -0.56 5.63 -2.66
N LEU A 38 -0.09 5.58 -1.41
CA LEU A 38 0.28 6.78 -0.66
C LEU A 38 1.43 7.52 -1.35
N LYS A 39 2.49 6.82 -1.76
CA LYS A 39 3.62 7.40 -2.50
C LYS A 39 3.20 7.99 -3.83
N ALA A 40 2.37 7.29 -4.61
CA ALA A 40 1.84 7.81 -5.86
C ALA A 40 1.12 9.15 -5.63
N ARG A 41 0.26 9.22 -4.62
CA ARG A 41 -0.46 10.45 -4.27
C ARG A 41 0.46 11.57 -3.79
N LEU A 42 1.41 11.27 -2.90
CA LEU A 42 2.35 12.26 -2.37
C LEU A 42 3.23 12.87 -3.46
N LYS A 43 3.53 12.10 -4.52
CA LYS A 43 4.25 12.54 -5.71
C LYS A 43 3.35 13.22 -6.77
N GLY A 44 2.05 13.40 -6.49
CA GLY A 44 1.13 14.10 -7.39
C GLY A 44 0.62 13.26 -8.57
N PHE A 45 0.81 11.94 -8.56
CA PHE A 45 0.25 11.09 -9.61
C PHE A 45 -1.27 10.96 -9.46
N LYS A 46 -1.97 10.94 -10.60
CA LYS A 46 -3.40 10.64 -10.65
C LYS A 46 -3.63 9.13 -10.53
N VAL A 47 -4.64 8.74 -9.76
CA VAL A 47 -5.06 7.34 -9.58
C VAL A 47 -6.44 7.17 -10.19
N LYS A 48 -6.59 6.17 -11.06
CA LYS A 48 -7.88 5.76 -11.66
C LYS A 48 -8.21 4.35 -11.19
N GLN A 49 -9.46 4.10 -10.82
CA GLN A 49 -9.96 2.77 -10.48
C GLN A 49 -10.65 2.17 -11.71
N VAL A 50 -10.32 0.93 -12.04
CA VAL A 50 -10.91 0.19 -13.16
C VAL A 50 -11.54 -1.08 -12.58
N PRO A 51 -12.82 -1.38 -12.88
CA PRO A 51 -13.45 -2.58 -12.37
C PRO A 51 -12.79 -3.82 -12.95
N VAL A 52 -12.65 -4.86 -12.12
CA VAL A 52 -12.12 -6.17 -12.51
C VAL A 52 -12.95 -7.27 -11.87
N THR A 53 -13.13 -8.38 -12.59
CA THR A 53 -13.84 -9.55 -12.07
C THR A 53 -12.89 -10.42 -11.27
N HIS A 54 -13.25 -10.76 -10.04
CA HIS A 54 -12.50 -11.68 -9.20
C HIS A 54 -13.04 -13.10 -9.36
N PHE A 55 -12.14 -14.04 -9.64
CA PHE A 55 -12.49 -15.46 -9.77
C PHE A 55 -12.06 -16.24 -8.52
N PRO A 56 -12.85 -17.24 -8.08
CA PRO A 56 -12.47 -18.08 -6.97
C PRO A 56 -11.18 -18.84 -7.29
N ARG A 57 -10.31 -18.96 -6.28
CA ARG A 57 -9.12 -19.80 -6.36
C ARG A 57 -9.53 -21.26 -6.54
N ARG A 58 -8.94 -21.95 -7.52
CA ARG A 58 -9.20 -23.37 -7.81
C ARG A 58 -8.31 -24.35 -7.05
N ALA A 59 -7.11 -23.93 -6.62
CA ALA A 59 -6.15 -24.77 -5.91
C ALA A 59 -5.25 -23.96 -4.95
N GLY A 60 -4.70 -24.61 -3.93
CA GLY A 60 -3.83 -24.01 -2.90
C GLY A 60 -4.59 -23.41 -1.70
N LYS A 61 -3.87 -23.07 -0.62
CA LYS A 61 -4.45 -22.53 0.63
C LYS A 61 -4.17 -21.04 0.78
N GLN A 62 -5.16 -20.27 1.24
CA GLN A 62 -4.94 -18.87 1.61
C GLN A 62 -4.11 -18.74 2.88
N THR A 63 -3.08 -17.90 2.84
CA THR A 63 -2.18 -17.63 3.99
C THR A 63 -2.34 -16.23 4.56
N GLY A 64 -2.97 -15.31 3.81
CA GLY A 64 -3.11 -13.90 4.17
C GLY A 64 -3.98 -13.62 5.39
N GLY A 65 -4.89 -14.54 5.74
CA GLY A 65 -5.81 -14.39 6.88
C GLY A 65 -5.28 -14.92 8.21
N SER A 66 -4.03 -15.40 8.28
CA SER A 66 -3.49 -15.92 9.54
C SER A 66 -3.29 -14.79 10.56
N PHE A 67 -3.56 -15.07 11.84
CA PHE A 67 -3.43 -14.07 12.92
C PHE A 67 -2.05 -13.38 12.94
N LYS A 68 -0.98 -14.15 12.71
CA LYS A 68 0.39 -13.62 12.59
C LYS A 68 0.54 -12.58 11.47
N VAL A 69 -0.08 -12.83 10.30
CA VAL A 69 -0.04 -11.90 9.16
C VAL A 69 -0.85 -10.64 9.45
N VAL A 70 -2.02 -10.78 10.07
CA VAL A 70 -2.86 -9.64 10.45
C VAL A 70 -2.14 -8.76 11.47
N LEU A 71 -1.57 -9.35 12.53
CA LEU A 71 -0.83 -8.61 13.55
C LEU A 71 0.37 -7.87 12.95
N LYS A 72 1.13 -8.55 12.08
CA LYS A 72 2.24 -7.92 11.34
C LYS A 72 1.74 -6.72 10.50
N ALA A 73 0.63 -6.86 9.78
CA ALA A 73 0.05 -5.77 9.00
C ALA A 73 -0.34 -4.56 9.87
N VAL A 74 -0.91 -4.78 11.06
CA VAL A 74 -1.23 -3.70 12.00
C VAL A 74 0.04 -2.96 12.46
N ILE A 75 1.09 -3.70 12.83
CA ILE A 75 2.37 -3.12 13.24
C ILE A 75 2.98 -2.32 12.09
N ASP A 76 3.02 -2.89 10.89
CA ASP A 76 3.54 -2.24 9.69
C ASP A 76 2.78 -0.92 9.42
N LEU A 77 1.46 -0.87 9.64
CA LEU A 77 0.66 0.37 9.48
C LEU A 77 1.08 1.46 10.46
N ILE A 78 1.29 1.10 11.73
CA ILE A 78 1.70 2.05 12.77
C ILE A 78 3.08 2.62 12.44
N VAL A 79 4.03 1.74 12.08
CA VAL A 79 5.38 2.14 11.67
C VAL A 79 5.33 3.09 10.46
N LEU A 80 4.57 2.73 9.42
CA LEU A 80 4.43 3.58 8.24
C LEU A 80 3.87 4.97 8.59
N LYS A 81 2.88 5.03 9.49
CA LYS A 81 2.29 6.29 9.95
C LYS A 81 3.32 7.16 10.68
N ILE A 82 4.10 6.57 11.58
CA ILE A 82 5.15 7.28 12.33
C ILE A 82 6.22 7.83 11.37
N LEU A 83 6.73 6.99 10.46
CA LEU A 83 7.73 7.40 9.47
C LEU A 83 7.24 8.54 8.58
N GLN A 84 5.95 8.51 8.19
CA GLN A 84 5.37 9.58 7.39
C GLN A 84 5.23 10.88 8.18
N ILE A 85 4.92 10.82 9.48
CA ILE A 85 4.89 11.99 10.36
C ILE A 85 6.30 12.59 10.48
N MET A 86 7.31 11.76 10.75
CA MET A 86 8.71 12.20 10.84
C MET A 86 9.20 12.85 9.54
N LYS A 87 8.89 12.26 8.38
CA LYS A 87 9.19 12.84 7.06
C LYS A 87 8.51 14.20 6.85
N ASN A 88 7.25 14.33 7.26
CA ASN A 88 6.51 15.58 7.15
C ASN A 88 7.10 16.69 8.04
N ILE A 89 7.59 16.36 9.24
CA ILE A 89 8.26 17.32 10.13
C ILE A 89 9.58 17.79 9.50
N LYS A 90 10.42 16.86 9.02
CA LYS A 90 11.71 17.19 8.40
C LYS A 90 11.59 18.02 7.11
N LYS A 91 10.44 17.96 6.42
CA LYS A 91 10.17 18.77 5.23
C LYS A 91 9.73 20.21 5.54
N ARG A 92 9.36 20.51 6.81
CA ARG A 92 8.89 21.82 7.25
C ARG A 92 9.96 22.68 7.94
N VAL A 93 11.12 22.09 8.23
CA VAL A 93 12.33 22.78 8.69
C VAL A 93 13.26 22.93 7.48
#